data_AF-A0A932TBT5-F1
#
_entry.id   AF-A0A932TBT5-F1
#
_cell.length_a   1.000
_cell.length_b   1.000
_cell.length_c   1.000
_cell.angle_alpha   90.00
_cell.angle_beta   90.00
_cell.angle_gamma   90.00
#
_symmetry.space_group_name_H-M   'P 1'
#
loop_
_entity.id
_entity.type
_entity.pdbx_description
1 polymer ?
#
loop_
_entity_poly.entity_id
_entity_poly.type
_entity_poly.pdbx_seq_one_letter_code
_entity_poly.pdbx_strand_id
1 'polypeptide(L)'
;MGITRVDLHNHTYLCNHADGAMEEYVLEAISKGINIFGFSEHAPMKDFEDGYRLVLEKQDFYQNNVLELQEKYKNKIKIILGYEVDFIEGDYLLDGIVNAPVDYLIGSVHYLDKWGFDNPEFIGEYETRDIDKIWEEYFVALKNMARSGKFDIVGHFDLMKVFNFLPKKSMKELCFEALKEIYLHELQEVYFNDRQSIFDNLLAVTVTSYIDFDYGILGSYS
;
A
#
# COMPACT_ATOMS: atom_id res chain seq x y z
N MET A 1 10.00 12.25 -25.91
CA MET A 1 10.47 11.54 -24.71
C MET A 1 9.53 10.36 -24.50
N GLY A 2 10.04 9.15 -24.27
CA GLY A 2 9.20 8.00 -23.99
C GLY A 2 8.50 8.16 -22.65
N ILE A 3 7.32 7.54 -22.49
CA ILE A 3 6.61 7.50 -21.21
C ILE A 3 7.40 6.59 -20.25
N THR A 4 7.79 7.10 -19.08
CA THR A 4 8.35 6.27 -18.00
C THR A 4 7.22 5.44 -17.40
N ARG A 5 7.38 4.12 -17.39
CA ARG A 5 6.44 3.17 -16.80
C ARG A 5 6.94 2.75 -15.42
N VAL A 6 6.07 2.82 -14.43
CA VAL A 6 6.40 2.59 -13.02
C VAL A 6 5.39 1.60 -12.45
N ASP A 7 5.89 0.67 -11.64
CA ASP A 7 5.10 -0.27 -10.84
C ASP A 7 5.73 -0.33 -9.44
N LEU A 8 4.98 0.04 -8.39
CA LEU A 8 5.52 0.25 -7.03
C LEU A 8 4.83 -0.59 -5.95
N HIS A 9 3.82 -1.39 -6.29
CA HIS A 9 3.04 -2.14 -5.29
C HIS A 9 3.15 -3.63 -5.59
N ASN A 10 4.25 -4.25 -5.17
CA ASN A 10 4.56 -5.64 -5.47
C ASN A 10 5.06 -6.38 -4.22
N HIS A 11 4.42 -7.50 -3.93
CA HIS A 11 4.74 -8.37 -2.81
C HIS A 11 5.70 -9.49 -3.20
N THR A 12 6.27 -10.16 -2.21
CA THR A 12 7.11 -11.35 -2.41
C THR A 12 6.52 -12.53 -1.67
N TYR A 13 7.06 -13.73 -1.88
CA TYR A 13 6.62 -14.91 -1.14
C TYR A 13 6.74 -14.81 0.39
N LEU A 14 7.38 -13.75 0.91
CA LEU A 14 7.59 -13.54 2.35
C LEU A 14 6.33 -13.09 3.11
N CYS A 15 5.29 -12.59 2.43
CA CYS A 15 3.98 -12.31 3.03
C CYS A 15 3.08 -13.55 3.19
N ASN A 16 3.51 -14.73 2.74
CA ASN A 16 2.76 -15.99 2.78
C ASN A 16 1.43 -16.02 1.97
N HIS A 17 1.13 -14.98 1.18
CA HIS A 17 0.00 -14.99 0.23
C HIS A 17 0.39 -14.65 -1.23
N ALA A 18 1.68 -14.45 -1.49
CA ALA A 18 2.24 -14.33 -2.83
C ALA A 18 3.21 -15.49 -3.11
N ASP A 19 3.45 -15.80 -4.38
CA ASP A 19 4.27 -16.93 -4.83
C ASP A 19 5.38 -16.48 -5.80
N GLY A 20 6.36 -17.35 -6.02
CA GLY A 20 7.43 -17.12 -7.00
C GLY A 20 8.67 -16.43 -6.43
N ALA A 21 9.77 -16.52 -7.16
CA ALA A 21 11.03 -15.91 -6.77
C ALA A 21 11.06 -14.42 -7.14
N MET A 22 11.65 -13.58 -6.30
CA MET A 22 11.73 -12.13 -6.53
C MET A 22 12.38 -11.77 -7.88
N GLU A 23 13.33 -12.57 -8.36
CA GLU A 23 13.95 -12.36 -9.69
C GLU A 23 12.95 -12.57 -10.84
N GLU A 24 11.97 -13.46 -10.71
CA GLU A 24 10.96 -13.71 -11.72
C GLU A 24 10.08 -12.46 -11.95
N TYR A 25 9.77 -11.73 -10.87
CA TYR A 25 9.02 -10.47 -10.91
C TYR A 25 9.82 -9.40 -11.67
N VAL A 26 11.12 -9.28 -11.38
CA VAL A 26 12.01 -8.34 -12.08
C VAL A 26 12.10 -8.66 -13.57
N LEU A 27 12.26 -9.94 -13.92
CA LEU A 27 12.34 -10.37 -15.31
C LEU A 27 11.03 -10.09 -16.06
N GLU A 28 9.88 -10.28 -15.41
CA GLU A 28 8.58 -9.97 -15.99
C GLU A 28 8.34 -8.45 -16.10
N ALA A 29 8.78 -7.65 -15.13
CA ALA A 29 8.73 -6.19 -15.22
C ALA A 29 9.55 -5.69 -16.43
N ILE A 30 10.75 -6.26 -16.65
CA ILE A 30 11.57 -5.97 -17.84
C ILE A 30 10.84 -6.40 -19.12
N SER A 31 10.23 -7.59 -19.15
CA SER A 31 9.49 -8.10 -20.32
C SER A 31 8.33 -7.19 -20.72
N LYS A 32 7.65 -6.62 -19.71
CA LYS A 32 6.56 -5.65 -19.87
C LYS A 32 7.02 -4.23 -20.17
N GLY A 33 8.32 -3.94 -20.12
CA GLY A 33 8.88 -2.61 -20.37
C GLY A 33 8.65 -1.62 -19.22
N ILE A 34 8.59 -2.10 -17.98
CA ILE A 34 8.61 -1.25 -16.78
C ILE A 34 10.01 -0.65 -16.61
N ASN A 35 10.08 0.65 -16.30
CA ASN A 35 11.33 1.37 -16.11
C ASN A 35 11.74 1.44 -14.64
N ILE A 36 10.76 1.55 -13.73
CA ILE A 36 10.96 1.60 -12.29
C ILE A 36 10.05 0.54 -11.65
N PHE A 37 10.64 -0.41 -10.94
CA PHE A 37 9.94 -1.50 -10.25
C PHE A 37 10.21 -1.42 -8.74
N GLY A 38 9.16 -1.32 -7.94
CA GLY A 38 9.23 -1.26 -6.49
C GLY A 38 8.74 -2.53 -5.85
N PHE A 39 9.54 -3.08 -4.93
CA PHE A 39 9.08 -4.07 -3.96
C PHE A 39 8.50 -3.35 -2.75
N SER A 40 7.33 -3.78 -2.27
CA SER A 40 6.57 -3.15 -1.18
C SER A 40 5.99 -4.22 -0.26
N GLU A 41 6.86 -5.05 0.32
CA GLU A 41 6.40 -6.17 1.14
C GLU A 41 5.55 -5.73 2.34
N HIS A 42 4.57 -6.54 2.75
CA HIS A 42 3.78 -6.27 3.96
C HIS A 42 4.71 -6.24 5.19
N ALA A 43 4.79 -5.08 5.83
CA ALA A 43 5.72 -4.87 6.92
C ALA A 43 5.35 -5.67 8.19
N PRO A 44 6.37 -6.04 8.99
CA PRO A 44 6.13 -6.52 10.35
C PRO A 44 5.40 -5.46 11.18
N MET A 45 4.52 -5.92 12.06
CA MET A 45 3.80 -5.08 13.03
C MET A 45 4.05 -5.57 14.45
N LYS A 46 4.01 -4.63 15.40
CA LYS A 46 4.15 -4.92 16.83
C LYS A 46 2.89 -5.62 17.33
N ASP A 47 3.07 -6.72 18.08
CA ASP A 47 1.99 -7.45 18.76
C ASP A 47 0.82 -7.85 17.83
N PHE A 48 1.11 -8.07 16.54
CA PHE A 48 0.11 -8.38 15.51
C PHE A 48 0.61 -9.54 14.63
N GLU A 49 0.10 -10.73 14.91
CA GLU A 49 0.41 -11.96 14.17
C GLU A 49 -0.85 -12.45 13.44
N ASP A 50 -0.90 -12.21 12.14
CA ASP A 50 -2.01 -12.62 11.26
C ASP A 50 -1.58 -13.67 10.21
N GLY A 51 -0.27 -13.86 10.03
CA GLY A 51 0.29 -14.78 9.05
C GLY A 51 0.42 -14.21 7.63
N TYR A 52 0.05 -12.95 7.41
CA TYR A 52 -0.04 -12.34 6.07
C TYR A 52 1.05 -11.28 5.79
N ARG A 53 2.13 -11.29 6.59
CA ARG A 53 3.19 -10.27 6.56
C ARG A 53 4.57 -10.86 6.76
N LEU A 54 5.58 -10.07 6.38
CA LEU A 54 6.98 -10.36 6.69
C LEU A 54 7.17 -10.45 8.21
N VAL A 55 7.84 -11.52 8.67
CA VAL A 55 8.29 -11.62 10.06
C VAL A 55 9.56 -10.81 10.25
N LEU A 56 9.70 -10.17 11.42
CA LEU A 56 10.78 -9.21 11.69
C LEU A 56 12.18 -9.84 11.51
N GLU A 57 12.33 -11.13 11.81
CA GLU A 57 13.59 -11.87 11.67
C GLU A 57 14.04 -12.02 10.22
N LYS A 58 13.12 -11.88 9.25
CA LYS A 58 13.41 -11.95 7.81
C LYS A 58 13.58 -10.57 7.17
N GLN A 59 13.53 -9.49 7.94
CA GLN A 59 13.69 -8.13 7.43
C GLN A 59 15.00 -7.94 6.65
N ASP A 60 16.13 -8.31 7.25
CA ASP A 60 17.45 -8.20 6.61
C ASP A 60 17.54 -9.08 5.36
N PHE A 61 16.91 -10.26 5.38
CA PHE A 61 16.86 -11.14 4.22
C PHE A 61 16.13 -10.46 3.05
N TYR A 62 14.94 -9.91 3.29
CA TYR A 62 14.16 -9.20 2.28
C TYR A 62 14.97 -8.03 1.67
N GLN A 63 15.48 -7.14 2.53
CA GLN A 63 16.20 -5.94 2.08
C GLN A 63 17.45 -6.32 1.27
N ASN A 64 18.26 -7.26 1.74
CA ASN A 64 19.46 -7.69 1.02
C ASN A 64 19.14 -8.32 -0.35
N ASN A 65 18.06 -9.11 -0.46
CA ASN A 65 17.65 -9.67 -1.75
C ASN A 65 17.27 -8.57 -2.76
N VAL A 66 16.55 -7.52 -2.32
CA VAL A 66 16.23 -6.38 -3.19
C VAL A 66 17.50 -5.64 -3.63
N LEU A 67 18.44 -5.38 -2.70
CA LEU A 67 19.72 -4.73 -3.00
C LEU A 67 20.57 -5.54 -4.00
N GLU A 68 20.60 -6.86 -3.88
CA GLU A 68 21.28 -7.74 -4.84
C GLU A 68 20.66 -7.66 -6.24
N LEU A 69 19.32 -7.65 -6.32
CA LEU A 69 18.60 -7.50 -7.59
C LEU A 69 18.82 -6.11 -8.20
N GLN A 70 18.83 -5.05 -7.39
CA GLN A 70 19.18 -3.70 -7.84
C GLN A 70 20.53 -3.68 -8.55
N GLU A 71 21.57 -4.23 -7.93
CA GLU A 71 22.91 -4.26 -8.53
C GLU A 71 22.96 -5.16 -9.79
N LYS A 72 22.34 -6.34 -9.73
CA LYS A 72 22.30 -7.30 -10.85
C LYS A 72 21.61 -6.73 -12.10
N TYR A 73 20.57 -5.91 -11.93
CA TYR A 73 19.74 -5.40 -13.02
C TYR A 73 19.85 -3.88 -13.27
N LYS A 74 20.79 -3.18 -12.63
CA LYS A 74 20.95 -1.71 -12.71
C LYS A 74 21.02 -1.11 -14.12
N ASN A 75 21.49 -1.88 -15.10
CA ASN A 75 21.60 -1.45 -16.50
C ASN A 75 20.35 -1.76 -17.34
N LYS A 76 19.32 -2.37 -16.75
CA LYS A 76 18.11 -2.85 -17.43
C LYS A 76 16.82 -2.22 -16.88
N ILE A 77 16.73 -2.05 -15.57
CA ILE A 77 15.55 -1.52 -14.87
C ILE A 77 16.01 -0.87 -13.55
N LYS A 78 15.34 0.20 -13.13
CA LYS A 78 15.54 0.76 -11.78
C LYS A 78 14.67 -0.02 -10.81
N ILE A 79 15.29 -0.70 -9.86
CA ILE A 79 14.57 -1.40 -8.79
C ILE A 79 14.64 -0.53 -7.53
N ILE A 80 13.55 -0.40 -6.78
CA ILE A 80 13.51 0.34 -5.52
C ILE A 80 12.89 -0.51 -4.41
N LEU A 81 13.33 -0.26 -3.17
CA LEU A 81 12.98 -1.00 -1.98
C LEU A 81 11.99 -0.20 -1.15
N GLY A 82 10.88 -0.82 -0.77
CA GLY A 82 9.92 -0.21 0.14
C GLY A 82 9.16 -1.25 0.94
N TYR A 83 8.18 -0.77 1.70
CA TYR A 83 7.23 -1.58 2.45
C TYR A 83 5.81 -1.09 2.20
N GLU A 84 4.85 -2.00 2.23
CA GLU A 84 3.48 -1.67 2.53
C GLU A 84 3.23 -1.84 4.03
N VAL A 85 2.89 -0.74 4.68
CA VAL A 85 2.74 -0.64 6.12
C VAL A 85 1.27 -0.42 6.45
N ASP A 86 0.70 -1.42 7.09
CA ASP A 86 -0.63 -1.35 7.70
C ASP A 86 -0.73 -0.21 8.72
N PHE A 87 -1.75 0.62 8.55
CA PHE A 87 -2.16 1.60 9.54
C PHE A 87 -3.35 1.07 10.35
N ILE A 88 -3.08 0.81 11.63
CA ILE A 88 -4.10 0.54 12.63
C ILE A 88 -3.89 1.55 13.76
N GLU A 89 -4.96 2.19 14.21
CA GLU A 89 -4.88 3.10 15.35
C GLU A 89 -4.37 2.38 16.60
N GLY A 90 -3.44 3.02 17.31
CA GLY A 90 -2.79 2.45 18.49
C GLY A 90 -1.29 2.26 18.29
N ASP A 91 -0.72 1.36 19.09
CA ASP A 91 0.73 1.13 19.19
C ASP A 91 1.12 -0.18 18.48
N TYR A 92 0.78 -0.28 17.19
CA TYR A 92 1.12 -1.44 16.35
C TYR A 92 2.25 -1.17 15.34
N LEU A 93 2.52 0.11 15.05
CA LEU A 93 3.60 0.50 14.14
C LEU A 93 4.96 0.30 14.79
N LEU A 94 5.90 -0.28 14.04
CA LEU A 94 7.29 -0.41 14.48
C LEU A 94 8.09 0.81 14.01
N ASP A 95 8.68 1.57 14.95
CA ASP A 95 9.53 2.72 14.62
C ASP A 95 10.71 2.34 13.72
N GLY A 96 11.24 1.11 13.86
CA GLY A 96 12.30 0.59 13.00
C GLY A 96 11.89 0.38 11.54
N ILE A 97 10.60 0.17 11.27
CA ILE A 97 10.04 0.07 9.91
C ILE A 97 9.78 1.47 9.34
N VAL A 98 9.10 2.33 10.10
CA VAL A 98 8.76 3.70 9.65
C VAL A 98 10.02 4.54 9.36
N ASN A 99 11.11 4.28 10.09
CA ASN A 99 12.40 4.94 9.90
C ASN A 99 13.42 4.07 9.15
N ALA A 100 13.00 2.98 8.52
CA ALA A 100 13.90 2.11 7.78
C ALA A 100 14.58 2.88 6.62
N PRO A 101 15.84 2.55 6.27
CA PRO A 101 16.55 3.16 5.14
C PRO A 101 16.07 2.54 3.82
N VAL A 102 14.79 2.73 3.51
CA VAL A 102 14.14 2.28 2.27
C VAL A 102 13.77 3.48 1.40
N ASP A 103 13.52 3.23 0.12
CA ASP A 103 13.21 4.26 -0.87
C ASP A 103 11.81 4.85 -0.68
N TYR A 104 10.83 4.08 -0.18
CA TYR A 104 9.45 4.52 0.04
C TYR A 104 8.66 3.61 1.01
N LEU A 105 7.61 4.16 1.59
CA LEU A 105 6.60 3.46 2.38
C LEU A 105 5.20 3.73 1.80
N ILE A 106 4.46 2.67 1.53
CA ILE A 106 3.02 2.73 1.25
C ILE A 106 2.29 2.58 2.58
N GLY A 107 1.43 3.52 2.92
CA GLY A 107 0.47 3.39 4.02
C GLY A 107 -0.83 2.80 3.51
N SER A 108 -1.28 1.70 4.13
CA SER A 108 -2.52 1.02 3.74
C SER A 108 -3.43 0.72 4.92
N VAL A 109 -4.72 0.61 4.66
CA VAL A 109 -5.73 0.21 5.65
C VAL A 109 -6.34 -1.11 5.18
N HIS A 110 -5.90 -2.23 5.75
CA HIS A 110 -6.50 -3.56 5.54
C HIS A 110 -7.38 -4.00 6.73
N TYR A 111 -7.23 -3.32 7.86
CA TYR A 111 -7.88 -3.68 9.12
C TYR A 111 -8.76 -2.55 9.65
N LEU A 112 -9.95 -2.91 10.09
CA LEU A 112 -10.76 -2.08 11.00
C LEU A 112 -10.71 -2.73 12.39
N ASP A 113 -10.07 -2.05 13.34
CA ASP A 113 -9.60 -2.63 14.61
C ASP A 113 -8.63 -3.81 14.37
N LYS A 114 -9.14 -5.05 14.45
CA LYS A 114 -8.39 -6.29 14.17
C LYS A 114 -9.05 -7.15 13.09
N TRP A 115 -10.11 -6.65 12.47
CA TRP A 115 -10.82 -7.36 11.41
C TRP A 115 -10.21 -7.02 10.06
N GLY A 116 -9.60 -8.02 9.41
CA GLY A 116 -9.08 -7.92 8.04
C GLY A 116 -10.22 -7.97 7.04
N PHE A 117 -10.76 -6.81 6.67
CA PHE A 117 -12.01 -6.71 5.92
C PHE A 117 -11.87 -7.15 4.46
N ASP A 118 -10.64 -7.17 3.94
CA ASP A 118 -10.28 -7.54 2.58
C ASP A 118 -9.82 -9.00 2.44
N ASN A 119 -9.82 -9.75 3.55
CA ASN A 119 -9.47 -11.16 3.56
C ASN A 119 -10.73 -12.04 3.41
N PRO A 120 -10.79 -12.95 2.40
CA PRO A 120 -11.92 -13.84 2.21
C PRO A 120 -12.23 -14.74 3.42
N GLU A 121 -11.24 -15.04 4.26
CA GLU A 121 -11.41 -15.82 5.50
C GLU A 121 -12.35 -15.13 6.49
N PHE A 122 -12.36 -13.79 6.51
CA PHE A 122 -13.12 -12.98 7.47
C PHE A 122 -14.35 -12.31 6.86
N ILE A 123 -14.73 -12.68 5.64
CA ILE A 123 -15.84 -12.08 4.89
C ILE A 123 -17.19 -12.18 5.62
N GLY A 124 -17.38 -13.21 6.45
CA GLY A 124 -18.62 -13.42 7.20
C GLY A 124 -18.96 -12.29 8.20
N GLU A 125 -17.96 -11.51 8.63
CA GLU A 125 -18.19 -10.42 9.59
C GLU A 125 -19.04 -9.28 9.01
N TYR A 126 -19.03 -9.09 7.68
CA TYR A 126 -19.91 -8.14 6.98
C TYR A 126 -21.40 -8.40 7.25
N GLU A 127 -21.81 -9.64 7.52
CA GLU A 127 -23.20 -9.97 7.83
C GLU A 127 -23.65 -9.49 9.22
N THR A 128 -22.69 -9.22 10.09
CA THR A 128 -22.92 -8.88 11.50
C THR A 128 -22.76 -7.39 11.80
N ARG A 129 -22.17 -6.63 10.88
CA ARG A 129 -21.86 -5.20 11.02
C ARG A 129 -22.76 -4.35 10.13
N ASP A 130 -22.92 -3.09 10.53
CA ASP A 130 -23.61 -2.10 9.69
C ASP A 130 -22.65 -1.64 8.58
N ILE A 131 -23.03 -1.89 7.32
CA ILE A 131 -22.20 -1.55 6.17
C ILE A 131 -21.88 -0.05 6.10
N ASP A 132 -22.82 0.81 6.49
CA ASP A 132 -22.61 2.25 6.47
C ASP A 132 -21.55 2.68 7.50
N LYS A 133 -21.47 1.98 8.64
CA LYS A 133 -20.46 2.24 9.68
C LYS A 133 -19.09 1.71 9.30
N ILE A 134 -19.02 0.54 8.67
CA ILE A 134 -17.76 -0.03 8.16
C ILE A 134 -17.07 0.95 7.22
N TRP A 135 -17.83 1.53 6.28
CA TRP A 135 -17.30 2.52 5.34
C TRP A 135 -16.91 3.84 6.03
N GLU A 136 -17.66 4.28 7.06
CA GLU A 136 -17.27 5.44 7.88
C GLU A 136 -15.94 5.21 8.60
N GLU A 137 -15.79 4.07 9.27
CA GLU A 137 -14.58 3.66 9.98
C GLU A 137 -13.37 3.60 9.03
N TYR A 138 -13.56 3.07 7.83
CA TYR A 138 -12.52 3.02 6.79
C TYR A 138 -12.02 4.40 6.35
N PHE A 139 -12.92 5.34 6.04
CA PHE A 139 -12.48 6.69 5.66
C PHE A 139 -11.88 7.47 6.83
N VAL A 140 -12.33 7.21 8.07
CA VAL A 140 -11.68 7.76 9.27
C VAL A 140 -10.26 7.20 9.42
N ALA A 141 -10.07 5.90 9.25
CA ALA A 141 -8.75 5.26 9.29
C ALA A 141 -7.81 5.82 8.20
N LEU A 142 -8.26 5.93 6.95
CA LEU A 142 -7.49 6.55 5.86
C LEU A 142 -7.08 7.99 6.18
N LYS A 143 -8.02 8.78 6.73
CA LYS A 143 -7.75 10.16 7.14
C LYS A 143 -6.69 10.21 8.24
N ASN A 144 -6.79 9.34 9.25
CA ASN A 144 -5.85 9.31 10.36
C ASN A 144 -4.47 8.78 9.94
N MET A 145 -4.43 7.84 9.00
CA MET A 145 -3.23 7.38 8.33
C MET A 145 -2.51 8.53 7.62
N ALA A 146 -3.22 9.28 6.76
CA ALA A 146 -2.66 10.42 6.06
C ALA A 146 -2.14 11.50 7.03
N ARG A 147 -2.92 11.81 8.08
CA ARG A 147 -2.54 12.77 9.13
C ARG A 147 -1.33 12.35 9.96
N SER A 148 -1.00 11.06 10.02
CA SER A 148 0.15 10.59 10.78
C SER A 148 1.47 11.08 10.22
N GLY A 149 1.50 11.38 8.91
CA GLY A 149 2.67 11.82 8.16
C GLY A 149 3.85 10.84 8.17
N LYS A 150 3.54 9.54 8.20
CA LYS A 150 4.53 8.46 8.29
C LYS A 150 4.81 7.75 6.97
N PHE A 151 4.05 8.04 5.91
CA PHE A 151 4.05 7.29 4.66
C PHE A 151 4.18 8.23 3.47
N ASP A 152 4.87 7.75 2.42
CA ASP A 152 5.12 8.51 1.19
C ASP A 152 3.96 8.34 0.19
N ILE A 153 3.30 7.18 0.20
CA ILE A 153 2.23 6.79 -0.75
C ILE A 153 1.02 6.28 0.03
N VAL A 154 -0.19 6.59 -0.46
CA VAL A 154 -1.44 5.97 0.01
C VAL A 154 -1.74 4.75 -0.84
N GLY A 155 -1.77 3.57 -0.22
CA GLY A 155 -2.19 2.32 -0.87
C GLY A 155 -3.68 2.32 -1.16
N HIS A 156 -4.10 1.47 -2.11
CA HIS A 156 -5.47 1.27 -2.62
C HIS A 156 -6.57 1.96 -1.80
N PHE A 157 -6.81 3.23 -2.12
CA PHE A 157 -7.68 4.14 -1.34
C PHE A 157 -9.14 3.67 -1.27
N ASP A 158 -9.56 2.80 -2.19
CA ASP A 158 -10.91 2.29 -2.31
C ASP A 158 -11.03 0.78 -2.07
N LEU A 159 -10.02 0.17 -1.42
CA LEU A 159 -9.95 -1.27 -1.12
C LEU A 159 -11.23 -1.82 -0.46
N MET A 160 -11.92 -1.02 0.34
CA MET A 160 -13.17 -1.43 1.01
C MET A 160 -14.23 -2.02 0.06
N LYS A 161 -14.17 -1.72 -1.25
CA LYS A 161 -15.07 -2.28 -2.26
C LYS A 161 -14.70 -3.68 -2.76
N VAL A 162 -13.59 -4.28 -2.32
CA VAL A 162 -13.03 -5.52 -2.89
C VAL A 162 -14.02 -6.68 -2.92
N PHE A 163 -14.90 -6.79 -1.92
CA PHE A 163 -15.97 -7.81 -1.87
C PHE A 163 -17.35 -7.30 -2.26
N ASN A 164 -17.44 -6.08 -2.80
CA ASN A 164 -18.67 -5.48 -3.30
C ASN A 164 -19.77 -5.27 -2.23
N PHE A 165 -19.38 -5.18 -0.94
CA PHE A 165 -20.26 -4.70 0.12
C PHE A 165 -20.26 -3.17 0.10
N LEU A 166 -21.24 -2.58 -0.58
CA LEU A 166 -21.33 -1.13 -0.79
C LEU A 166 -22.22 -0.45 0.27
N PRO A 167 -21.92 0.82 0.61
CA PRO A 167 -22.71 1.54 1.59
C PRO A 167 -24.08 1.91 1.02
N LYS A 168 -25.08 2.04 1.89
CA LYS A 168 -26.43 2.48 1.55
C LYS A 168 -26.52 4.00 1.47
N LYS A 169 -25.69 4.71 2.25
CA LYS A 169 -25.58 6.18 2.22
C LYS A 169 -24.38 6.64 1.39
N SER A 170 -24.45 7.88 0.93
CA SER A 170 -23.34 8.51 0.20
C SER A 170 -22.12 8.69 1.11
N MET A 171 -20.96 8.23 0.64
CA MET A 171 -19.66 8.44 1.31
C MET A 171 -18.85 9.62 0.76
N LYS A 172 -19.43 10.42 -0.15
CA LYS A 172 -18.72 11.48 -0.85
C LYS A 172 -18.04 12.49 0.07
N GLU A 173 -18.69 12.89 1.17
CA GLU A 173 -18.11 13.86 2.11
C GLU A 173 -16.89 13.30 2.84
N LEU A 174 -16.98 12.07 3.35
CA LEU A 174 -15.87 11.39 4.04
C LEU A 174 -14.72 11.07 3.10
N CYS A 175 -15.02 10.63 1.87
CA CYS A 175 -14.04 10.44 0.82
C CYS A 175 -13.32 11.76 0.51
N PHE A 176 -14.05 12.86 0.37
CA PHE A 176 -13.46 14.17 0.12
C PHE A 176 -12.58 14.65 1.28
N GLU A 177 -12.99 14.43 2.52
CA GLU A 177 -12.17 14.74 3.69
C GLU A 177 -10.86 13.95 3.72
N ALA A 178 -10.92 12.63 3.45
CA ALA A 178 -9.73 11.79 3.39
C ALA A 178 -8.78 12.24 2.27
N LEU A 179 -9.30 12.49 1.06
CA LEU A 179 -8.52 13.00 -0.07
C LEU A 179 -7.88 14.36 0.22
N LYS A 180 -8.60 15.26 0.91
CA LYS A 180 -8.07 16.56 1.30
C LYS A 180 -6.87 16.42 2.24
N GLU A 181 -6.93 15.49 3.18
CA GLU A 181 -5.86 15.27 4.17
C GLU A 181 -4.63 14.65 3.49
N ILE A 182 -4.83 13.71 2.56
CA ILE A 182 -3.77 13.17 1.70
C ILE A 182 -3.09 14.31 0.91
N TYR A 183 -3.88 15.15 0.24
CA TYR A 183 -3.35 16.28 -0.53
C TYR A 183 -2.63 17.32 0.33
N LEU A 184 -3.13 17.62 1.54
CA LEU A 184 -2.47 18.54 2.46
C LEU A 184 -1.13 18.00 2.95
N HIS A 185 -1.02 16.68 3.16
CA HIS A 185 0.23 16.03 3.51
C HIS A 185 1.27 16.17 2.39
N GLU A 186 0.88 15.88 1.14
CA GLU A 186 1.75 16.07 -0.03
C GLU A 186 2.31 17.51 -0.09
N LEU A 187 1.47 18.52 0.16
CA LEU A 187 1.89 19.92 0.16
C LEU A 187 2.84 20.27 1.31
N GLN A 188 2.76 19.61 2.46
CA GLN A 188 3.64 19.86 3.60
C GLN A 188 5.01 19.19 3.41
N GLU A 189 5.05 17.98 2.84
CA GLU A 189 6.31 17.27 2.58
C GLU A 189 7.20 17.98 1.56
N VAL A 190 6.63 18.67 0.55
CA VAL A 190 7.35 19.50 -0.44
C VAL A 190 8.26 20.55 0.23
N TYR A 191 8.05 20.85 1.52
CA TYR A 191 8.85 21.83 2.25
C TYR A 191 9.87 21.22 3.23
N PHE A 192 9.90 19.89 3.49
CA PHE A 192 10.60 19.38 4.68
C PHE A 192 11.39 18.05 4.60
N ASN A 193 11.34 17.20 3.56
CA ASN A 193 11.96 15.84 3.62
C ASN A 193 12.96 15.46 2.51
N ASP A 194 14.00 14.67 2.87
CA ASP A 194 15.10 14.20 2.01
C ASP A 194 14.74 13.00 1.09
N ARG A 195 13.61 12.31 1.31
CA ARG A 195 13.16 11.14 0.49
C ARG A 195 12.50 11.52 -0.85
N GLN A 196 12.32 12.81 -1.11
CA GLN A 196 11.43 13.32 -2.15
C GLN A 196 11.92 13.13 -3.60
N SER A 197 13.22 12.89 -3.81
CA SER A 197 13.83 12.94 -5.15
C SER A 197 13.29 11.92 -6.17
N ILE A 198 12.59 10.87 -5.74
CA ILE A 198 12.04 9.83 -6.62
C ILE A 198 10.65 10.22 -7.15
N PHE A 199 9.91 11.07 -6.44
CA PHE A 199 8.52 11.42 -6.72
C PHE A 199 8.32 12.79 -7.35
N ASP A 200 9.39 13.56 -7.59
CA ASP A 200 9.35 14.92 -8.17
C ASP A 200 8.66 15.03 -9.56
N ASN A 201 8.24 13.91 -10.17
CA ASN A 201 7.39 13.88 -11.36
C ASN A 201 6.33 12.75 -11.35
N LEU A 202 6.11 12.08 -10.21
CA LEU A 202 5.10 11.05 -10.03
C LEU A 202 4.06 11.59 -9.04
N LEU A 203 2.89 11.96 -9.56
CA LEU A 203 1.70 12.11 -8.72
C LEU A 203 1.28 10.69 -8.31
N ALA A 204 1.99 10.10 -7.34
CA ALA A 204 1.85 8.70 -6.96
C ALA A 204 0.78 8.55 -5.88
N VAL A 205 -0.48 8.78 -6.25
CA VAL A 205 -1.55 8.04 -5.60
C VAL A 205 -1.69 6.76 -6.43
N THR A 206 -1.39 5.60 -5.86
CA THR A 206 -1.84 4.32 -6.42
C THR A 206 -3.36 4.26 -6.27
N VAL A 207 -4.05 4.98 -7.15
CA VAL A 207 -5.49 4.82 -7.38
C VAL A 207 -5.62 3.56 -8.21
N THR A 208 -5.58 2.40 -7.57
CA THR A 208 -6.04 1.17 -8.20
C THR A 208 -7.54 1.30 -8.38
N SER A 209 -7.94 1.72 -9.58
CA SER A 209 -9.31 1.86 -10.11
C SER A 209 -10.00 3.22 -9.93
N TYR A 210 -10.61 3.66 -11.03
CA TYR A 210 -11.42 4.88 -11.10
C TYR A 210 -12.47 4.86 -9.97
N ILE A 211 -12.49 5.92 -9.16
CA ILE A 211 -13.60 6.22 -8.24
C ILE A 211 -14.80 6.60 -9.10
N ASP A 212 -15.53 5.60 -9.56
CA ASP A 212 -16.83 5.78 -10.21
C ASP A 212 -17.90 5.39 -9.19
N PHE A 213 -18.49 6.39 -8.53
CA PHE A 213 -19.60 6.18 -7.59
C PHE A 213 -20.91 5.82 -8.30
N ASP A 214 -20.94 5.81 -9.64
CA ASP A 214 -22.20 5.74 -10.39
C ASP A 214 -22.37 4.53 -11.33
N TYR A 215 -21.35 3.73 -11.68
CA TYR A 215 -21.58 2.53 -12.52
C TYR A 215 -20.65 1.36 -12.21
N GLY A 216 -21.23 0.15 -12.16
CA GLY A 216 -20.60 -1.07 -11.66
C GLY A 216 -19.54 -1.72 -12.54
N ILE A 217 -18.71 -2.50 -11.85
CA ILE A 217 -17.81 -3.58 -12.28
C ILE A 217 -16.64 -3.16 -13.18
N LEU A 218 -15.41 -3.45 -12.71
CA LEU A 218 -14.37 -4.25 -13.39
C LEU A 218 -13.21 -4.45 -12.41
N GLY A 219 -13.12 -5.65 -11.82
CA GLY A 219 -11.99 -6.06 -10.99
C GLY A 219 -10.91 -6.74 -11.83
N SER A 220 -9.65 -6.38 -11.59
CA SER A 220 -8.52 -7.28 -11.77
C SER A 220 -7.95 -7.56 -10.38
N TYR A 221 -7.93 -8.84 -10.01
CA TYR A 221 -7.11 -9.32 -8.91
C TYR A 221 -5.64 -9.30 -9.36
N SER A 222 -4.79 -8.74 -8.51
CA SER A 222 -3.36 -9.04 -8.41
C SER A 222 -2.99 -8.86 -6.96
#